data_AF-A0AAV4EK73-F1
#
_entry.id   AF-A0AAV4EK73-F1
#
_cell.length_a   1.000
_cell.length_b   1.000
_cell.length_c   1.000
_cell.angle_alpha   90.00
_cell.angle_beta   90.00
_cell.angle_gamma   90.00
#
_symmetry.space_group_name_H-M   'P 1'
#
loop_
_entity.id
_entity.type
_entity.pdbx_description
1 polymer ?
#
loop_
_entity_poly.entity_id
_entity_poly.type
_entity_poly.pdbx_seq_one_letter_code
_entity_poly.pdbx_strand_id
1 'polypeptide(L)'
;MADFGERLLQQLMKRKLRYAGHIIRGSSGPLLQLFLEGKIEGKREQGRPRRNWMDGVKELSGSTSYGDTKQKLENREEWRDMVANLRTEDGT
;
A
#
# COMPACT_ATOMS: atom_id res chain seq x y z
N MET A 1 -26.43 9.52 -5.09
CA MET A 1 -25.97 8.51 -4.09
C MET A 1 -24.64 7.84 -4.46
N ALA A 2 -24.15 7.90 -5.71
CA ALA A 2 -22.83 7.36 -6.10
C ALA A 2 -21.62 8.12 -5.49
N ASP A 3 -21.73 9.44 -5.30
CA ASP A 3 -20.65 10.34 -4.84
C ASP A 3 -20.03 9.98 -3.46
N PHE A 4 -20.84 9.53 -2.50
CA PHE A 4 -20.33 9.26 -1.14
C PHE A 4 -19.42 8.03 -1.10
N GLY A 5 -19.81 6.95 -1.79
CA GLY A 5 -19.05 5.70 -1.82
C GLY A 5 -17.69 5.89 -2.48
N GLU A 6 -17.66 6.59 -3.61
CA GLU A 6 -16.44 6.92 -4.34
C GLU A 6 -15.49 7.78 -3.51
N ARG A 7 -16.01 8.85 -2.88
CA ARG A 7 -15.22 9.70 -1.99
C ARG A 7 -14.66 8.92 -0.80
N LEU A 8 -15.44 8.03 -0.20
CA LEU A 8 -14.98 7.20 0.91
C LEU A 8 -13.87 6.23 0.48
N LEU A 9 -14.03 5.57 -0.66
CA LEU A 9 -13.02 4.68 -1.24
C LEU A 9 -11.71 5.42 -1.50
N GLN A 10 -11.77 6.61 -2.12
CA GLN A 10 -10.60 7.46 -2.31
C GLN A 10 -9.90 7.80 -0.99
N GLN A 11 -10.65 8.16 0.05
CA GLN A 11 -10.08 8.46 1.37
C GLN A 11 -9.40 7.23 1.99
N LEU A 12 -10.01 6.05 1.88
CA LEU A 12 -9.43 4.80 2.38
C LEU A 12 -8.13 4.44 1.65
N MET A 13 -8.11 4.55 0.32
CA MET A 13 -6.91 4.27 -0.46
C MET A 13 -5.78 5.26 -0.14
N LYS A 14 -6.08 6.56 -0.02
CA LYS A 14 -5.11 7.57 0.41
C LYS A 14 -4.57 7.29 1.82
N ARG A 15 -5.42 6.83 2.75
CA ARG A 15 -4.98 6.43 4.10
C ARG A 15 -4.07 5.20 4.05
N LYS A 16 -4.39 4.22 3.21
CA LYS A 16 -3.58 3.01 3.02
C LYS A 16 -2.18 3.36 2.50
N LEU A 17 -2.06 4.17 1.45
CA LEU A 17 -0.77 4.64 0.93
C LEU A 17 0.00 5.47 1.96
N ARG A 18 -0.70 6.32 2.73
CA ARG A 18 -0.05 7.10 3.79
C ARG A 18 0.59 6.21 4.85
N TYR A 19 -0.15 5.21 5.29
CA TYR A 19 0.32 4.25 6.28
C TYR A 19 1.46 3.37 5.75
N ALA A 20 1.41 2.96 4.48
CA ALA A 20 2.50 2.22 3.83
C ALA A 20 3.81 2.99 3.84
N GLY A 21 3.79 4.26 3.42
CA GLY A 21 4.99 5.11 3.48
C GLY A 21 5.50 5.33 4.91
N HIS A 22 4.60 5.45 5.89
CA HIS A 22 4.96 5.57 7.30
C HIS A 22 5.70 4.33 7.82
N ILE A 23 5.25 3.12 7.47
CA ILE A 23 5.91 1.87 7.88
C ILE A 23 7.25 1.68 7.16
N ILE A 24 7.28 1.85 5.83
CA ILE A 24 8.49 1.62 5.03
C ILE A 24 9.64 2.55 5.45
N ARG A 25 9.34 3.78 5.86
CA ARG A 25 10.33 4.74 6.38
C ARG A 25 10.69 4.52 7.85
N GLY A 26 10.31 3.38 8.44
CA GLY A 26 10.71 2.96 9.79
C GLY A 26 10.05 3.71 10.94
N SER A 27 9.09 4.59 10.67
CA SER A 27 8.45 5.41 11.72
C SER A 27 7.49 4.61 12.61
N SER A 28 7.14 3.38 12.22
CA SER A 28 6.23 2.48 12.94
C SER A 28 6.96 1.35 13.68
N GLY A 29 8.29 1.35 13.67
CA GLY A 29 9.13 0.31 14.24
C GLY A 29 9.34 -0.91 13.32
N PRO A 30 10.33 -1.76 13.66
CA PRO A 30 10.82 -2.84 12.79
C PRO A 30 9.84 -3.99 12.63
N LEU A 31 8.98 -4.25 13.63
CA LEU A 31 8.03 -5.37 13.61
C LEU A 31 6.99 -5.22 12.49
N LEU A 32 6.42 -4.02 12.36
CA LEU A 32 5.42 -3.76 11.32
C LEU A 32 6.02 -3.87 9.93
N GLN A 33 7.26 -3.40 9.76
CA GLN A 33 8.00 -3.55 8.50
C GLN A 33 8.27 -5.02 8.18
N LEU A 34 8.68 -5.84 9.16
CA LEU A 34 8.90 -7.29 8.98
C LEU A 34 7.62 -8.01 8.55
N PHE A 35 6.49 -7.69 9.19
CA PHE A 35 5.18 -8.25 8.85
C PHE A 35 4.78 -7.90 7.41
N LEU A 36 5.03 -6.65 7.03
CA LEU A 36 4.76 -6.13 5.69
C LEU A 36 5.59 -6.77 4.60
N GLU A 37 6.87 -6.96 4.87
CA GLU A 37 7.82 -7.61 3.98
C GLU A 37 7.61 -9.13 3.91
N GLY A 38 6.74 -9.69 4.76
CA GLY A 38 6.48 -11.13 4.82
C GLY A 38 7.69 -11.93 5.29
N LYS A 39 8.65 -11.29 5.97
CA LYS A 39 9.88 -11.88 6.52
C LYS A 39 9.65 -12.56 7.87
N ILE A 40 8.41 -12.90 8.17
CA ILE A 40 8.05 -13.63 9.40
C ILE A 40 8.31 -15.11 9.16
N GLU A 41 8.98 -15.73 10.12
CA GLU A 41 9.23 -17.17 10.11
C GLU A 41 7.92 -17.96 10.19
N GLY A 42 7.82 -19.02 9.39
CA GLY A 42 6.66 -19.91 9.37
C GLY A 42 6.10 -20.14 7.96
N LYS A 43 5.39 -21.26 7.80
CA LYS A 43 4.71 -21.60 6.54
C LYS A 43 3.38 -20.86 6.46
N ARG A 44 3.06 -20.29 5.30
CA ARG A 44 1.70 -19.77 5.04
C ARG A 44 0.69 -20.91 5.15
N GLU A 45 -0.35 -20.69 5.95
CA GLU A 45 -1.45 -21.65 6.07
C GLU A 45 -2.16 -21.86 4.73
N GLN A 46 -2.56 -23.10 4.48
CA GLN A 46 -3.34 -23.46 3.31
C GLN A 46 -4.70 -22.76 3.37
N GLY A 47 -5.12 -22.17 2.25
CA GLY A 47 -6.38 -21.42 2.16
C GLY A 47 -6.25 -19.91 2.42
N ARG A 48 -5.12 -19.42 2.96
CA ARG A 48 -4.89 -17.97 3.05
C ARG A 48 -4.83 -17.36 1.64
N PRO A 49 -5.57 -16.27 1.35
CA PRO A 49 -5.52 -15.61 0.06
C PRO A 49 -4.09 -15.24 -0.33
N ARG A 50 -3.74 -15.47 -1.61
CA ARG A 50 -2.43 -15.09 -2.16
C ARG A 50 -2.21 -13.58 -2.10
N ARG A 51 -3.29 -12.82 -2.33
CA ARG A 51 -3.32 -11.36 -2.25
C ARG A 51 -3.17 -10.92 -0.80
N ASN A 52 -2.14 -10.14 -0.54
CA ASN A 52 -1.87 -9.55 0.76
C ASN A 52 -2.05 -8.02 0.72
N TRP A 53 -1.84 -7.35 1.86
CA TRP A 53 -2.00 -5.90 1.96
C TRP A 53 -1.07 -5.14 1.00
N MET A 54 0.18 -5.62 0.84
CA MET A 54 1.18 -5.04 -0.06
C MET A 54 0.83 -5.18 -1.53
N ASP A 55 0.13 -6.23 -1.94
CA ASP A 55 -0.34 -6.31 -3.33
C ASP A 55 -1.26 -5.15 -3.68
N GLY A 56 -2.15 -4.77 -2.76
CA GLY A 56 -2.97 -3.59 -2.95
C GLY A 56 -2.22 -2.26 -2.75
N VAL A 57 -1.06 -2.22 -2.09
CA VAL A 57 -0.21 -1.01 -2.05
C VAL A 57 0.51 -0.85 -3.39
N LYS A 58 1.05 -1.95 -3.92
CA LYS A 58 1.70 -2.05 -5.22
C LYS A 58 0.77 -1.64 -6.37
N GLU A 59 -0.48 -2.09 -6.33
CA GLU A 59 -1.51 -1.65 -7.30
C GLU A 59 -1.76 -0.13 -7.20
N LEU A 60 -1.94 0.41 -5.99
CA LEU A 60 -2.19 1.84 -5.78
C LEU A 60 -0.99 2.73 -6.11
N SER A 61 0.24 2.19 -6.07
CA SER A 61 1.46 2.92 -6.46
C SER A 61 1.81 2.76 -7.94
N GLY A 62 0.99 2.06 -8.72
CA GLY A 62 1.27 1.76 -10.13
C GLY A 62 2.59 1.01 -10.31
N SER A 63 2.94 0.14 -9.36
CA SER A 63 4.21 -0.58 -9.33
C SER A 63 4.06 -2.01 -9.83
N THR A 64 5.09 -2.53 -10.49
CA THR A 64 5.11 -3.93 -10.95
C THR A 64 5.83 -4.87 -9.97
N SER A 65 6.66 -4.33 -9.07
CA SER A 65 7.46 -5.09 -8.11
C SER A 65 7.46 -4.49 -6.71
N TYR A 66 7.82 -5.31 -5.71
CA TYR A 66 8.02 -4.83 -4.34
C TYR A 66 9.16 -3.82 -4.24
N GLY A 67 10.27 -4.03 -4.95
CA GLY A 67 11.42 -3.12 -4.94
C GLY A 67 11.05 -1.72 -5.44
N ASP A 68 10.36 -1.64 -6.58
CA ASP A 68 9.82 -0.37 -7.11
C ASP A 68 8.86 0.27 -6.11
N THR A 69 7.91 -0.50 -5.57
CA THR A 69 6.96 0.01 -4.56
C THR A 69 7.70 0.60 -3.36
N LYS A 70 8.72 -0.09 -2.85
CA LYS A 70 9.51 0.36 -1.70
C LYS A 70 10.24 1.66 -2.00
N GLN A 71 10.91 1.76 -3.15
CA GLN A 71 11.63 2.97 -3.57
C GLN A 71 10.70 4.19 -3.64
N LYS A 72 9.52 4.04 -4.25
CA LYS A 72 8.53 5.12 -4.34
C LYS A 72 7.97 5.53 -2.98
N LEU A 73 7.84 4.60 -2.04
CA LEU A 73 7.37 4.89 -0.67
C LEU A 73 8.45 5.52 0.21
N GLU A 74 9.74 5.21 -0.04
CA GLU A 74 10.87 5.82 0.65
C GLU A 74 11.08 7.28 0.20
N ASN A 75 10.92 7.55 -1.09
CA ASN A 75 10.96 8.90 -1.65
C ASN A 75 9.76 9.73 -1.16
N ARG A 76 10.02 10.71 -0.29
CA ARG A 76 8.96 11.53 0.32
C ARG A 76 8.20 12.40 -0.66
N GLU A 77 8.85 12.92 -1.69
CA GLU A 77 8.22 13.79 -2.68
C GLU A 77 7.30 12.95 -3.57
N GLU A 78 7.84 11.90 -4.16
CA GLU A 78 7.08 10.96 -4.99
C GLU A 78 5.91 10.33 -4.22
N TRP A 79 6.11 9.92 -2.96
CA TRP A 79 5.03 9.42 -2.11
C TRP A 79 3.92 10.45 -1.87
N ARG A 80 4.28 11.72 -1.61
CA ARG A 80 3.30 12.78 -1.40
C ARG A 80 2.50 13.03 -2.67
N ASP A 81 3.17 13.03 -3.82
CA ASP A 81 2.55 13.25 -5.12
C ASP A 81 1.61 12.09 -5.47
N MET A 82 2.02 10.85 -5.25
CA MET A 82 1.15 9.68 -5.42
C MET A 82 -0.11 9.76 -4.54
N VAL A 83 0.04 10.13 -3.26
CA VAL A 83 -1.12 10.24 -2.34
C VAL A 83 -2.05 11.38 -2.75
N ALA A 84 -1.49 12.52 -3.19
CA ALA A 84 -2.28 13.68 -3.60
C ALA A 84 -3.08 13.39 -4.88
N ASN A 85 -2.40 12.78 -5.86
CA ASN A 85 -2.90 12.56 -7.21
C ASN A 85 -3.55 11.18 -7.43
N LEU A 86 -3.78 10.42 -6.37
CA LEU A 86 -4.45 9.12 -6.46
C LEU A 86 -5.82 9.27 -7.12
N ARG A 87 -5.93 8.85 -8.38
CA ARG A 87 -7.17 8.74 -9.14
C ARG A 87 -7.68 7.32 -9.00
N THR A 88 -8.95 7.18 -8.66
CA THR A 88 -9.66 5.89 -8.78
C THR A 88 -10.01 5.78 -10.25
N GLU A 89 -9.12 5.24 -11.06
CA GLU A 89 -9.54 4.79 -12.37
C GLU A 89 -10.29 3.48 -12.13
N ASP A 90 -11.55 3.45 -12.58
CA ASP A 90 -12.41 2.27 -12.53
C ASP A 90 -11.68 1.13 -13.23
N GLY A 91 -11.09 0.25 -12.43
CA GLY A 91 -10.58 -1.02 -12.90
C GLY A 91 -11.74 -1.95 -13.18
N THR A 92 -12.42 -1.76 -14.32
CA THR A 92 -12.92 -2.76 -15.30
C THR A 92 -13.70 -2.04 -16.38
#